data_AF-A0A1C6KXU5-F1
#
_entry.id   AF-A0A1C6KXU5-F1
#
_cell.length_a   1.000
_cell.length_b   1.000
_cell.length_c   1.000
_cell.angle_alpha   90.00
_cell.angle_beta   90.00
_cell.angle_gamma   90.00
#
_symmetry.space_group_name_H-M   'P 1'
#
loop_
_entity.id
_entity.type
_entity.pdbx_description
1 polymer ?
#
loop_
_entity_poly.entity_id
_entity_poly.type
_entity_poly.pdbx_seq_one_letter_code
_entity_poly.pdbx_strand_id
1 'polypeptide(L)' 'MKFYHIPEWATYIAMESDGKWYAFEHRPNINQGSWIYEGKREEVYPVIHETLGPVKKQR' A
#
# COMPACT_ATOMS: atom_id res chain seq x y z
N MET A 1 16.82 -0.13 5.22
CA MET A 1 16.01 1.06 5.61
C MET A 1 14.74 1.00 4.78
N LYS A 2 13.56 0.86 5.39
CA LYS A 2 12.30 0.80 4.64
C LYS A 2 11.90 2.23 4.29
N PHE A 3 12.04 2.60 3.02
CA PHE A 3 11.58 3.90 2.54
C PHE A 3 10.09 3.79 2.24
N TYR A 4 9.31 4.70 2.81
CA TYR A 4 7.90 4.77 2.47
C TYR A 4 7.77 5.27 1.04
N HIS A 5 7.16 4.47 0.18
CA HIS A 5 7.04 4.76 -1.25
C HIS A 5 5.69 4.26 -1.74
N ILE A 6 4.98 5.14 -2.43
CA ILE A 6 3.81 4.82 -3.26
C ILE A 6 4.11 5.38 -4.65
N PRO A 7 4.14 4.54 -5.69
CA PRO A 7 4.39 5.01 -7.05
C PRO A 7 3.31 5.99 -7.51
N GLU A 8 3.69 7.01 -8.31
CA GLU A 8 2.75 8.01 -8.83
C GLU A 8 1.65 7.41 -9.72
N TRP A 9 1.91 6.26 -10.34
CA TRP A 9 0.92 5.55 -11.17
C TRP A 9 -0.13 4.80 -10.35
N ALA A 10 0.09 4.63 -9.04
CA ALA A 10 -0.81 3.87 -8.19
C ALA A 10 -2.13 4.61 -7.99
N THR A 11 -3.24 3.96 -8.33
CA THR A 11 -4.59 4.49 -8.08
C THR A 11 -5.25 3.78 -6.90
N TYR A 12 -4.82 2.56 -6.59
CA TYR A 12 -5.38 1.74 -5.51
C TYR A 12 -4.26 1.14 -4.65
N ILE A 13 -4.56 0.91 -3.37
CA ILE A 13 -3.70 0.15 -2.46
C ILE A 13 -4.53 -0.94 -1.77
N ALA A 14 -3.93 -2.10 -1.53
CA ALA A 14 -4.52 -3.17 -0.74
C ALA A 14 -3.45 -3.84 0.14
N MET A 15 -3.90 -4.42 1.25
CA MET A 15 -3.05 -5.15 2.18
C MET A 15 -3.42 -6.64 2.14
N GLU A 16 -2.40 -7.49 2.06
CA GLU A 16 -2.53 -8.93 2.24
C GLU A 16 -2.76 -9.28 3.72
N SER A 17 -3.25 -10.49 4.00
CA SER A 17 -3.46 -10.96 5.38
C SER A 17 -2.16 -11.08 6.20
N ASP A 18 -1.00 -11.14 5.54
CA ASP A 18 0.33 -11.16 6.18
C ASP A 18 0.88 -9.76 6.50
N GLY A 19 0.13 -8.70 6.16
CA GLY A 19 0.49 -7.31 6.41
C GLY A 19 1.32 -6.65 5.31
N LYS A 20 1.62 -7.34 4.21
CA LYS A 20 2.26 -6.71 3.04
C LYS A 20 1.28 -5.83 2.29
N TRP A 21 1.74 -4.67 1.86
CA TRP A 21 0.94 -3.72 1.08
C TRP A 21 1.35 -3.74 -0.38
N TYR A 22 0.36 -3.60 -1.26
CA TYR A 22 0.57 -3.54 -2.69
C TYR A 22 -0.18 -2.35 -3.30
N ALA A 23 0.48 -1.66 -4.22
CA ALA A 23 -0.10 -0.63 -5.07
C ALA A 23 -0.56 -1.24 -6.40
N PHE A 24 -1.66 -0.73 -6.93
CA PHE A 24 -2.28 -1.19 -8.17
C PHE A 24 -2.70 -0.02 -9.07
N GLU A 25 -2.54 -0.21 -10.37
CA GLU A 25 -2.96 0.74 -11.41
C GLU A 25 -4.49 0.72 -11.58
N HIS A 26 -5.07 -0.48 -11.60
CA HIS A 26 -6.52 -0.69 -11.65
C HIS A 26 -7.05 -1.32 -10.37
N ARG A 27 -8.36 -1.21 -10.14
CA ARG A 27 -8.99 -1.72 -8.92
C ARG A 27 -8.80 -3.24 -8.83
N PRO A 28 -8.10 -3.75 -7.80
CA PRO A 28 -7.99 -5.19 -7.62
C PRO A 28 -9.29 -5.77 -7.06
N ASN A 29 -9.57 -7.04 -7.38
CA ASN A 29 -10.68 -7.82 -6.84
C ASN A 29 -10.15 -9.07 -6.13
N ILE A 30 -10.95 -9.65 -5.23
CA ILE A 30 -10.61 -10.93 -4.58
C ILE A 30 -11.46 -12.02 -5.21
N ASN A 31 -10.83 -13.11 -5.64
CA ASN A 31 -11.50 -14.33 -6.07
C ASN A 31 -10.79 -15.54 -5.44
N GLN A 32 -11.55 -16.40 -4.76
CA GLN A 32 -11.04 -17.60 -4.09
C GLN A 32 -9.82 -17.32 -3.17
N GLY A 33 -9.83 -16.17 -2.47
CA GLY A 33 -8.76 -15.79 -1.55
C GLY A 33 -7.48 -15.27 -2.23
N SER A 34 -7.49 -15.07 -3.54
CA SER A 34 -6.38 -14.47 -4.29
C SER A 34 -6.79 -13.14 -4.91
N TRP A 35 -5.85 -12.19 -4.95
CA TRP A 35 -6.05 -10.94 -5.67
C TRP A 35 -5.99 -11.18 -7.18
N ILE A 36 -7.04 -10.76 -7.87
CA ILE A 36 -7.08 -10.60 -9.32
C ILE A 36 -6.93 -9.12 -9.62
N TYR A 37 -5.97 -8.78 -10.47
CA TYR A 37 -5.71 -7.40 -10.89
C TYR A 37 -5.28 -7.37 -12.36
N GLU A 38 -5.45 -6.21 -12.96
CA GLU A 38 -4.97 -5.89 -14.30
C GLU A 38 -3.96 -4.74 -14.20
N GLY A 39 -3.00 -4.69 -15.11
CA GLY A 39 -1.96 -3.66 -15.12
C GLY A 39 -0.86 -3.90 -14.08
N LYS A 40 -0.25 -2.80 -13.61
CA LYS A 40 0.90 -2.86 -12.70
C LYS A 40 0.51 -3.19 -11.26
N ARG A 41 1.40 -3.95 -10.61
CA ARG A 41 1.41 -4.21 -9.16
C ARG A 41 2.83 -4.05 -8.62
N GLU A 42 2.97 -3.40 -7.47
CA GLU A 42 4.25 -3.25 -6.77
C GLU A 42 4.03 -3.35 -5.26
N GLU A 43 4.95 -4.03 -4.55
CA GLU A 43 4.94 -4.02 -3.08
C GLU A 43 5.36 -2.63 -2.59
N VAL A 44 4.57 -2.07 -1.67
CA VAL A 44 4.76 -0.72 -1.17
C VAL A 44 4.82 -0.69 0.34
N TYR A 45 5.32 0.42 0.85
CA TYR A 45 5.38 0.69 2.29
C TYR A 45 4.67 2.03 2.52
N PRO A 46 3.34 2.03 2.74
CA PRO A 46 2.62 3.27 2.99
C PRO A 46 2.98 3.86 4.35
N VAL A 47 3.04 5.19 4.45
CA VAL A 47 3.05 5.88 5.74
C VAL A 47 1.64 5.77 6.32
N ILE A 48 1.46 4.92 7.31
CA ILE A 48 0.22 4.86 8.10
C ILE A 48 0.40 5.70 9.37
N HIS A 49 -0.69 6.27 9.91
CA HIS A 49 -0.63 7.13 11.10
C HIS A 49 0.04 6.43 12.30
N GLU A 50 -0.04 5.10 12.39
CA GLU A 50 0.61 4.29 13.42
C GLU A 50 2.13 4.17 13.23
N THR A 51 2.63 4.34 12.00
CA THR A 51 4.07 4.36 11.68
C THR A 51 4.71 5.74 11.81
N LEU A 52 3.88 6.79 11.80
CA LEU A 52 4.26 8.11 12.25
C LEU A 52 4.29 8.06 13.77
N GLY A 53 5.49 7.88 14.36
CA GLY A 53 5.69 8.15 15.78
C GLY A 53 5.09 9.51 16.17
N PRO A 54 4.79 9.76 17.45
CA PRO A 54 3.98 10.90 17.90
C PRO A 54 4.38 12.16 17.15
N VAL A 55 3.45 12.71 16.36
CA VAL A 55 3.65 13.95 15.60
C VAL A 55 4.00 15.02 16.63
N LYS A 56 5.29 15.30 16.81
CA LYS A 56 5.73 16.46 17.59
C LYS A 56 5.28 17.67 16.80
N LYS A 57 4.12 18.22 17.15
CA LYS A 57 3.74 19.58 16.74
C LYS A 57 4.89 20.50 17.16
N GLN A 58 5.68 20.97 16.20
CA GLN A 58 6.53 22.12 16.44
C GLN A 58 5.59 23.31 16.70
N ARG A 59 5.70 23.87 17.91
CA ARG A 59 5.12 25.16 18.28
C ARG A 59 5.98 26.29 17.74
#